data_AF-A0A3D4HSU3-F1
#
_entry.id   AF-A0A3D4HSU3-F1
#
_cell.length_a   1.000
_cell.length_b   1.000
_cell.length_c   1.000
_cell.angle_alpha   90.00
_cell.angle_beta   90.00
_cell.angle_gamma   90.00
#
_symmetry.space_group_name_H-M   'P 1'
#
loop_
_entity.id
_entity.type
_entity.pdbx_description
1 polymer ?
#
loop_
_entity_poly.entity_id
_entity_poly.type
_entity_poly.pdbx_seq_one_letter_code
_entity_poly.pdbx_strand_id
1 'polypeptide(L)'
;DLPKFTLVGATTRAGMLTPPLRDRFGVVSHLEFYSVADLKKIILRSADVFQVEIDTEGAEEMARRSRGTPRLANRLLRRVRDFAQVKYDGRITKEVAQFALDLLEVDRLGL
;
A
#
# COMPACT_ATOMS: atom_id res chain seq x y z
N ASP A 1 17.85 -38.54 -2.35
CA ASP A 1 18.06 -37.29 -3.10
C ASP A 1 16.99 -36.26 -2.82
N LEU A 2 17.38 -34.99 -2.79
CA LEU A 2 16.44 -33.89 -2.64
C LEU A 2 15.79 -33.58 -4.01
N PRO A 3 14.46 -33.54 -4.11
CA PRO A 3 13.79 -33.21 -5.37
C PRO A 3 14.10 -31.76 -5.78
N LYS A 4 13.99 -31.47 -7.07
CA LYS A 4 14.15 -30.10 -7.59
C LYS A 4 13.08 -29.20 -6.97
N PHE A 5 13.50 -28.03 -6.49
CA PHE A 5 12.62 -27.02 -5.92
C PHE A 5 13.11 -25.62 -6.28
N THR A 6 12.25 -24.63 -6.12
CA THR A 6 12.60 -23.21 -6.27
C THR A 6 12.61 -22.56 -4.90
N LEU A 7 13.75 -22.00 -4.51
CA LEU A 7 13.88 -21.23 -3.28
C LEU A 7 13.59 -19.75 -3.56
N VAL A 8 12.67 -19.15 -2.81
CA VAL A 8 12.41 -17.71 -2.83
C VAL A 8 12.84 -17.12 -1.49
N GLY A 9 13.80 -16.19 -1.52
CA GLY A 9 14.25 -15.45 -0.35
C GLY A 9 13.79 -13.99 -0.41
N ALA A 10 13.40 -13.43 0.74
CA ALA A 10 13.08 -12.01 0.87
C ALA A 10 13.88 -11.41 2.04
N THR A 11 14.54 -10.28 1.79
CA THR A 11 15.28 -9.53 2.81
C THR A 11 15.17 -8.05 2.53
N THR A 12 15.16 -7.23 3.59
CA THR A 12 15.22 -5.76 3.45
C THR A 12 16.62 -5.27 3.12
N ARG A 13 17.66 -6.08 3.37
CA ARG A 13 19.06 -5.73 3.13
C ARG A 13 19.81 -6.93 2.55
N ALA A 14 19.85 -7.01 1.22
CA ALA A 14 20.60 -8.06 0.51
C ALA A 14 22.11 -8.04 0.82
N GLY A 15 22.66 -6.87 1.14
CA GLY A 15 24.07 -6.72 1.54
C GLY A 15 24.43 -7.39 2.87
N MET A 16 23.47 -7.75 3.72
CA MET A 16 23.73 -8.48 4.97
C MET A 16 23.81 -10.00 4.79
N LEU A 17 23.52 -10.51 3.59
CA LEU A 17 23.69 -11.92 3.29
C LEU A 17 25.17 -12.22 3.02
N THR A 18 25.64 -13.37 3.50
CA THR A 18 26.99 -13.83 3.17
C THR A 18 27.13 -14.04 1.66
N PRO A 19 28.28 -13.70 1.05
CA PRO A 19 28.48 -13.88 -0.38
C PRO A 19 28.15 -15.31 -0.89
N PRO A 20 28.57 -16.39 -0.21
CA PRO A 20 28.28 -17.76 -0.68
C PRO A 20 26.80 -18.14 -0.74
N LEU A 21 25.95 -17.50 0.07
CA LEU A 21 24.50 -17.72 0.03
C LEU A 21 23.85 -16.83 -1.03
N ARG A 22 24.26 -15.57 -1.12
CA ARG A 22 23.73 -14.61 -2.10
C ARG A 22 24.01 -15.06 -3.53
N ASP A 23 25.21 -15.55 -3.81
CA ASP A 23 25.64 -15.97 -5.15
C ASP A 23 24.90 -17.23 -5.65
N ARG A 24 24.13 -17.90 -4.79
CA ARG A 24 23.26 -19.03 -5.16
C ARG A 24 21.90 -18.61 -5.70
N PHE A 25 21.53 -17.33 -5.62
CA PHE A 25 20.29 -16.81 -6.19
C PHE A 25 20.54 -16.29 -7.61
N GLY A 26 20.08 -17.04 -8.63
CA GLY A 26 20.25 -16.68 -10.04
C GLY A 26 19.35 -15.54 -10.53
N VAL A 27 18.33 -15.15 -9.75
CA VAL A 27 17.45 -14.02 -10.03
C VAL A 27 17.37 -13.15 -8.78
N VAL A 28 17.71 -11.87 -8.92
CA VAL A 28 17.64 -10.87 -7.85
C VAL A 28 16.74 -9.74 -8.31
N SER A 29 15.66 -9.49 -7.57
CA SER A 29 14.74 -8.39 -7.83
C SER A 29 14.70 -7.45 -6.64
N HIS A 30 14.71 -6.15 -6.92
CA HIS A 30 14.63 -5.10 -5.91
C HIS A 30 13.22 -4.52 -5.94
N LEU A 31 12.59 -4.44 -4.76
CA LEU A 31 11.31 -3.78 -4.61
C LEU A 31 11.56 -2.33 -4.22
N GLU A 32 11.13 -1.41 -5.07
CA GLU A 32 11.13 0.02 -4.79
C GLU A 32 9.80 0.46 -4.18
N PHE A 33 9.80 1.65 -3.60
CA PHE A 33 8.56 2.29 -3.18
C PHE A 33 7.69 2.61 -4.40
N TYR A 34 6.39 2.43 -4.24
CA TYR A 34 5.43 2.71 -5.29
C TYR A 34 5.26 4.22 -5.46
N SER A 35 5.06 4.65 -6.71
CA SER A 35 4.66 6.03 -6.98
C SER A 35 3.25 6.30 -6.43
N VAL A 36 2.93 7.57 -6.17
CA VAL A 36 1.57 7.98 -5.81
C VAL A 36 0.55 7.55 -6.87
N ALA A 37 0.92 7.60 -8.15
CA ALA A 37 0.07 7.18 -9.25
C ALA A 37 -0.23 5.67 -9.22
N ASP A 38 0.75 4.83 -8.90
CA ASP A 38 0.55 3.39 -8.78
C ASP A 38 -0.25 3.03 -7.54
N LEU A 39 0.00 3.72 -6.42
CA LEU A 39 -0.79 3.55 -5.20
C LEU A 39 -2.25 3.97 -5.39
N LYS A 40 -2.50 5.05 -6.13
CA LYS A 40 -3.86 5.48 -6.49
C LYS A 40 -4.59 4.38 -7.26
N LYS A 41 -3.95 3.76 -8.26
CA LYS A 41 -4.52 2.62 -9.00
C LYS A 41 -4.81 1.42 -8.08
N ILE A 42 -3.88 1.11 -7.17
CA ILE A 42 -4.06 0.04 -6.18
C ILE A 42 -5.26 0.33 -5.27
N ILE A 43 -5.40 1.57 -4.79
CA ILE A 43 -6.50 1.98 -3.92
C ILE A 43 -7.84 1.89 -4.66
N LEU A 44 -7.94 2.42 -5.88
CA LEU A 44 -9.16 2.35 -6.69
C LEU A 44 -9.59 0.90 -6.92
N ARG A 45 -8.66 0.04 -7.36
CA ARG A 45 -8.93 -1.39 -7.52
C ARG A 45 -9.36 -2.05 -6.20
N SER A 46 -8.74 -1.67 -5.09
CA SER A 46 -9.07 -2.24 -3.78
C SER A 46 -10.44 -1.77 -3.30
N ALA A 47 -10.84 -0.54 -3.62
CA ALA A 47 -12.16 -0.02 -3.32
C ALA A 47 -13.25 -0.79 -4.07
N ASP A 48 -13.02 -1.13 -5.34
CA ASP A 48 -13.93 -2.00 -6.11
C ASP A 48 -14.09 -3.37 -5.43
N VAL A 49 -12.99 -3.98 -4.98
CA VAL A 49 -13.00 -5.27 -4.26
C VAL A 49 -13.77 -5.17 -2.94
N PHE A 50 -13.67 -4.04 -2.24
CA PHE A 50 -14.40 -3.81 -0.99
C PHE A 50 -15.81 -3.23 -1.19
N GLN A 51 -16.24 -3.04 -2.45
CA GLN A 51 -17.51 -2.41 -2.82
C GLN A 51 -17.73 -1.05 -2.13
N VAL A 52 -16.71 -0.20 -2.19
CA VAL A 52 -16.75 1.16 -1.62
C VAL A 52 -16.70 2.16 -2.75
N GLU A 53 -17.67 3.09 -2.76
CA GLU A 53 -17.60 4.22 -3.68
C GLU A 53 -16.50 5.19 -3.24
N ILE A 54 -15.59 5.49 -4.16
CA ILE A 54 -14.47 6.41 -3.93
C ILE A 54 -14.26 7.27 -5.17
N ASP A 55 -13.97 8.55 -4.98
CA ASP A 55 -13.53 9.41 -6.07
C ASP A 55 -12.01 9.33 -6.31
N THR A 56 -11.57 9.78 -7.48
CA THR A 56 -10.15 9.75 -7.83
C THR A 56 -9.30 10.62 -6.92
N GLU A 57 -9.87 11.65 -6.30
CA GLU A 57 -9.13 12.60 -5.47
C GLU A 57 -8.89 12.06 -4.05
N GLY A 58 -9.87 11.40 -3.44
CA GLY A 58 -9.76 10.70 -2.17
C GLY A 58 -8.81 9.51 -2.24
N ALA A 59 -8.82 8.78 -3.38
CA ALA A 59 -7.82 7.75 -3.62
C ALA A 59 -6.39 8.33 -3.72
N GLU A 60 -6.24 9.50 -4.33
CA GLU A 60 -4.94 10.18 -4.43
C GLU A 60 -4.46 10.72 -3.08
N GLU A 61 -5.34 11.28 -2.27
CA GLU A 61 -5.03 11.74 -0.91
C GLU A 61 -4.49 10.58 -0.05
N MET A 62 -5.18 9.43 -0.07
CA MET A 62 -4.68 8.23 0.62
C MET A 62 -3.35 7.75 0.06
N ALA A 63 -3.16 7.77 -1.26
CA ALA A 63 -1.92 7.37 -1.91
C ALA A 63 -0.73 8.23 -1.45
N ARG A 64 -0.90 9.56 -1.38
CA ARG A 64 0.13 10.50 -0.91
C ARG A 64 0.58 10.20 0.51
N ARG A 65 -0.34 9.83 1.39
CA ARG A 65 -0.05 9.53 2.82
C ARG A 65 0.37 8.08 3.09
N SER A 66 0.55 7.26 2.05
CA SER A 66 0.82 5.81 2.18
C SER A 66 2.30 5.42 2.15
N ARG A 67 3.21 6.41 2.15
CA ARG A 67 4.67 6.22 2.23
C ARG A 67 5.23 5.26 1.17
N GLY A 68 4.65 5.29 -0.04
CA GLY A 68 5.08 4.40 -1.12
C GLY A 68 4.75 2.91 -0.90
N THR A 69 3.92 2.56 0.09
CA THR A 69 3.63 1.15 0.44
C THR A 69 2.18 0.76 0.18
N PRO A 70 1.91 -0.25 -0.67
CA PRO A 70 0.56 -0.77 -0.91
C PRO A 70 -0.13 -1.28 0.36
N ARG A 71 0.65 -1.85 1.29
CA ARG A 71 0.13 -2.34 2.58
C ARG A 71 -0.49 -1.21 3.41
N LEU A 72 0.15 -0.05 3.46
CA LEU A 72 -0.37 1.10 4.20
C LEU A 72 -1.56 1.70 3.46
N ALA A 73 -1.49 1.85 2.14
CA ALA A 73 -2.59 2.33 1.30
C ALA A 73 -3.89 1.56 1.55
N ASN A 74 -3.84 0.22 1.51
CA ASN A 74 -5.00 -0.61 1.78
C ASN A 74 -5.46 -0.55 3.24
N ARG A 75 -4.55 -0.29 4.18
CA ARG A 75 -4.91 -0.08 5.59
C ARG A 75 -5.66 1.24 5.77
N LEU A 76 -5.22 2.31 5.10
CA LEU A 76 -5.89 3.61 5.14
C LEU A 76 -7.27 3.51 4.50
N LEU A 77 -7.40 2.88 3.33
CA LEU A 77 -8.69 2.68 2.66
C LEU A 77 -9.72 2.03 3.58
N ARG A 78 -9.37 0.94 4.28
CA ARG A 78 -10.29 0.28 5.22
C ARG A 78 -10.73 1.23 6.33
N ARG A 79 -9.81 1.99 6.93
CA ARG A 79 -10.14 2.94 8.01
C ARG A 79 -11.01 4.10 7.54
N VAL A 80 -10.68 4.68 6.38
CA VAL A 80 -11.46 5.78 5.78
C VAL A 80 -12.85 5.30 5.38
N ARG A 81 -12.97 4.07 4.85
CA ARG A 81 -14.26 3.43 4.60
C ARG A 81 -15.09 3.31 5.88
N ASP A 82 -14.53 2.72 6.94
CA ASP A 82 -15.25 2.53 8.20
C ASP A 82 -15.74 3.87 8.75
N PHE A 83 -14.95 4.94 8.58
CA PHE A 83 -15.34 6.30 8.91
C PHE A 83 -16.47 6.84 8.01
N ALA A 84 -16.35 6.67 6.69
CA ALA A 84 -17.34 7.14 5.71
C ALA A 84 -18.69 6.45 5.85
N GLN A 85 -18.70 5.15 6.21
CA GLN A 85 -19.93 4.40 6.46
C GLN A 85 -20.71 4.93 7.67
N VAL A 86 -20.03 5.48 8.67
CA VAL A 86 -20.68 6.00 9.89
C VAL A 86 -21.12 7.46 9.72
N LYS A 87 -20.41 8.26 8.92
CA LYS A 87 -20.60 9.73 8.88
C LYS A 87 -20.98 10.33 7.52
N TYR A 88 -20.83 9.62 6.40
CA TYR A 88 -20.90 10.18 5.04
C TYR A 88 -21.49 9.21 4.00
N ASP A 89 -22.57 8.49 4.34
CA ASP A 89 -23.31 7.60 3.42
C ASP A 89 -22.47 6.55 2.67
N GLY A 90 -21.29 6.20 3.21
CA GLY A 90 -20.41 5.18 2.64
C GLY A 90 -19.57 5.61 1.43
N ARG A 91 -19.65 6.88 1.00
CA ARG A 91 -18.86 7.40 -0.13
C ARG A 91 -17.61 8.14 0.34
N ILE A 92 -16.47 7.77 -0.22
CA ILE A 92 -15.17 8.41 0.06
C ILE A 92 -14.92 9.51 -0.97
N THR A 93 -15.11 10.77 -0.59
CA THR A 93 -14.62 11.92 -1.35
C THR A 93 -13.24 12.36 -0.87
N LYS A 94 -12.62 13.31 -1.57
CA LYS A 94 -11.40 13.98 -1.09
C LYS A 94 -11.55 14.54 0.33
N GLU A 95 -12.64 15.24 0.61
CA GLU A 95 -12.87 15.89 1.91
C GLU A 95 -13.04 14.85 3.02
N VAL A 96 -13.78 13.77 2.74
CA VAL A 96 -13.96 12.65 3.67
C VAL A 96 -12.62 11.97 3.94
N ALA A 97 -11.82 11.71 2.89
CA ALA A 97 -10.49 11.13 3.03
C ALA A 97 -9.57 12.04 3.85
N GLN A 98 -9.51 13.34 3.55
CA GLN A 98 -8.69 14.30 4.29
C GLN A 98 -9.08 14.37 5.76
N PHE A 99 -10.37 14.53 6.05
CA PHE A 99 -10.87 14.62 7.41
C PHE A 99 -10.61 13.33 8.20
N ALA A 100 -10.89 12.17 7.61
CA ALA A 100 -10.65 10.88 8.25
C ALA A 100 -9.16 10.65 8.52
N LEU A 101 -8.28 11.00 7.58
CA LEU A 101 -6.83 10.83 7.73
C LEU A 101 -6.25 11.80 8.76
N ASP A 102 -6.74 13.04 8.81
CA ASP A 102 -6.36 14.03 9.83
C ASP A 102 -6.81 13.56 11.23
N LEU A 103 -8.02 13.01 11.37
CA LEU A 103 -8.51 12.43 12.63
C LEU A 103 -7.68 11.21 13.08
N LEU A 104 -7.15 10.46 12.12
CA LEU A 104 -6.28 9.30 12.36
C LEU A 104 -4.82 9.70 12.61
N GLU A 105 -4.51 11.00 12.69
CA GLU A 105 -3.18 11.58 12.86
C GLU A 105 -2.19 11.05 11.80
N VAL A 106 -2.68 10.83 10.58
CA VAL A 106 -1.84 10.38 9.46
C VAL A 106 -1.21 11.60 8.82
N ASP A 107 0.11 11.69 8.93
CA ASP A 107 0.92 12.76 8.35
C ASP A 107 0.59 13.00 6.87
N ARG A 108 0.43 14.28 6.51
CA ARG A 108 0.02 14.72 5.16
C ARG A 108 1.06 14.41 4.07
N LEU A 109 2.33 14.29 4.47
CA LEU A 109 3.45 13.91 3.61
C LEU A 109 3.82 12.43 3.78
N GLY A 110 3.18 11.72 4.71
CA GLY A 110 3.54 10.35 5.06
C GLY A 110 4.93 10.24 5.71
N LEU A 111 5.41 11.29 6.36
CA LEU A 111 6.69 11.26 7.08
C LEU A 111 6.54 10.62 8.49
#